data_AF-A0A1J4YG36-F1
#
_entry.id   AF-A0A1J4YG36-F1
#
_cell.length_a   1.000
_cell.length_b   1.000
_cell.length_c   1.000
_cell.angle_alpha   90.00
_cell.angle_beta   90.00
_cell.angle_gamma   90.00
#
_symmetry.space_group_name_H-M   'P 1'
#
loop_
_entity.id
_entity.type
_entity.pdbx_description
1 polymer ?
#
loop_
_entity_poly.entity_id
_entity_poly.type
_entity_poly.pdbx_seq_one_letter_code
_entity_poly.pdbx_strand_id
1 'polypeptide(L)'
;MDYDFIAALNLASAGVIALMLLLMTFEAAYLKMMGLLAVLLTATPLLITWLGNTLGWFDVYTIEVVTLRSGALSVVIAAGYGMLGGIALNAIKLGVIHLFRGNKETPEA
;
A
#
# COMPACT_ATOMS: atom_id res chain seq x y z
N MET A 1 -5.89 6.09 25.10
CA MET A 1 -6.33 5.29 23.92
C MET A 1 -5.21 4.30 23.66
N ASP A 2 -5.51 3.02 23.44
CA ASP A 2 -4.48 1.99 23.26
C ASP A 2 -3.83 2.14 21.87
N TYR A 3 -2.56 2.54 21.83
CA TYR A 3 -1.83 2.77 20.59
C TYR A 3 -1.71 1.50 19.73
N ASP A 4 -1.68 0.33 20.36
CA ASP A 4 -1.60 -0.94 19.65
C ASP A 4 -2.94 -1.30 18.99
N PHE A 5 -4.06 -0.91 19.61
CA PHE A 5 -5.38 -1.04 19.00
C PHE A 5 -5.54 -0.17 17.74
N ILE A 6 -5.06 1.09 17.77
CA ILE A 6 -5.13 2.01 16.62
C ILE A 6 -4.27 1.47 15.47
N ALA A 7 -3.04 1.04 15.76
CA ALA A 7 -2.16 0.46 14.76
C ALA A 7 -2.77 -0.80 14.12
N ALA A 8 -3.38 -1.68 14.94
CA ALA A 8 -4.06 -2.86 14.45
C ALA A 8 -5.25 -2.54 13.53
N LEU A 9 -6.06 -1.52 13.86
CA LEU A 9 -7.18 -1.09 13.03
C LEU A 9 -6.71 -0.53 11.68
N ASN A 10 -5.66 0.29 11.69
CA ASN A 10 -5.06 0.84 10.49
C ASN A 10 -4.45 -0.27 9.61
N LEU A 11 -3.76 -1.22 10.22
CA LEU A 11 -3.20 -2.37 9.51
C LEU A 11 -4.29 -3.28 8.92
N ALA A 12 -5.38 -3.52 9.66
CA ALA A 12 -6.53 -4.27 9.14
C ALA A 12 -7.16 -3.58 7.92
N SER A 13 -7.29 -2.25 7.97
CA SER A 13 -7.78 -1.43 6.85
C SER A 13 -6.85 -1.52 5.64
N ALA A 14 -5.53 -1.46 5.86
CA ALA A 14 -4.52 -1.69 4.83
C ALA A 14 -4.67 -3.08 4.20
N GLY A 15 -4.90 -4.12 5.03
CA GLY A 15 -5.16 -5.48 4.57
C GLY A 15 -6.41 -5.59 3.68
N VAL A 16 -7.50 -4.94 4.06
CA VAL A 16 -8.74 -4.90 3.25
C VAL A 16 -8.47 -4.27 1.88
N ILE A 17 -7.76 -3.14 1.84
CA ILE A 17 -7.39 -2.48 0.58
C ILE A 17 -6.52 -3.41 -0.29
N ALA A 18 -5.54 -4.08 0.31
CA ALA A 18 -4.68 -5.02 -0.39
C ALA A 18 -5.47 -6.17 -1.01
N LEU A 19 -6.43 -6.74 -0.27
CA LEU A 19 -7.31 -7.80 -0.76
C LEU A 19 -8.23 -7.31 -1.89
N MET A 20 -8.82 -6.12 -1.76
CA MET A 20 -9.66 -5.55 -2.82
C MET A 20 -8.86 -5.39 -4.12
N LEU A 21 -7.65 -4.84 -4.03
CA LEU A 21 -6.76 -4.68 -5.18
C LEU A 21 -6.31 -6.02 -5.77
N LEU A 22 -6.05 -7.04 -4.94
CA LEU A 22 -5.72 -8.39 -5.42
C LEU A 22 -6.87 -9.02 -6.21
N LEU A 23 -8.11 -8.81 -5.77
CA LEU A 23 -9.29 -9.37 -6.42
C LEU A 23 -9.63 -8.67 -7.74
N MET A 24 -9.24 -7.40 -7.89
CA MET A 24 -9.39 -6.66 -9.15
C MET A 24 -8.54 -7.25 -10.29
N THR A 25 -9.02 -7.08 -11.51
CA THR A 25 -8.31 -7.40 -12.75
C THR A 25 -7.74 -6.12 -13.33
N PHE A 26 -6.42 -5.95 -13.26
CA PHE A 26 -5.74 -4.78 -13.81
C PHE A 26 -4.94 -5.15 -15.06
N GLU A 27 -4.90 -4.22 -16.01
CA GLU A 27 -3.90 -4.25 -17.07
C GLU A 27 -2.52 -3.89 -16.52
N ALA A 28 -1.46 -4.47 -17.08
CA ALA A 28 -0.10 -4.28 -16.59
C ALA A 28 0.36 -2.81 -16.61
N ALA A 29 -0.12 -2.01 -17.57
CA ALA A 29 0.13 -0.57 -17.63
C ALA A 29 -0.50 0.18 -16.45
N TYR A 30 -1.71 -0.23 -16.05
CA TYR A 30 -2.44 0.38 -14.94
C TYR A 30 -1.78 0.07 -13.58
N LEU A 31 -1.21 -1.14 -13.41
CA LEU A 31 -0.46 -1.51 -12.21
C LEU A 31 0.76 -0.62 -11.97
N LYS A 32 1.48 -0.21 -13.03
CA LYS A 32 2.62 0.70 -12.90
C LYS A 32 2.19 2.08 -12.41
N MET A 33 1.10 2.61 -12.96
CA MET A 33 0.55 3.90 -12.53
C MET A 33 0.05 3.85 -11.08
N MET A 34 -0.64 2.77 -10.71
CA MET A 34 -1.05 2.54 -9.32
C MET A 34 0.15 2.40 -8.38
N GLY A 35 1.24 1.76 -8.81
CA GLY A 35 2.48 1.65 -8.04
C GLY A 35 3.06 3.02 -7.71
N LEU A 36 3.12 3.92 -8.70
CA LEU A 36 3.58 5.29 -8.51
C LEU A 36 2.67 6.05 -7.53
N LEU A 37 1.34 5.95 -7.69
CA LEU A 37 0.39 6.57 -6.78
C LEU A 37 0.54 6.05 -5.35
N ALA A 38 0.76 4.75 -5.16
CA ALA A 38 0.97 4.15 -3.85
C ALA A 38 2.26 4.65 -3.16
N VAL A 39 3.35 4.82 -3.94
CA VAL A 39 4.59 5.43 -3.45
C VAL A 39 4.36 6.89 -3.05
N LEU A 40 3.65 7.66 -3.86
CA LEU A 40 3.31 9.05 -3.51
C LEU A 40 2.44 9.13 -2.26
N LEU A 41 1.44 8.24 -2.13
CA LEU A 41 0.53 8.18 -0.99
C LEU A 41 1.23 7.80 0.31
N THR A 42 2.29 6.99 0.24
CA THR A 42 3.13 6.64 1.41
C THR A 42 4.17 7.71 1.74
N ALA A 43 4.77 8.36 0.74
CA ALA A 43 5.79 9.38 0.94
C ALA A 43 5.22 10.71 1.43
N THR A 44 4.03 11.10 0.95
CA THR A 44 3.43 12.41 1.25
C THR A 44 3.22 12.66 2.75
N PRO A 45 2.64 11.73 3.54
CA PRO A 45 2.49 11.93 4.98
C PRO A 45 3.82 12.05 5.71
N LEU A 46 4.85 11.32 5.27
CA LEU A 46 6.20 11.40 5.85
C LEU A 46 6.82 12.78 5.60
N LEU A 47 6.69 13.30 4.37
CA LEU A 47 7.15 14.65 4.03
C LEU A 47 6.39 15.73 4.81
N ILE A 48 5.07 15.60 4.95
CA ILE A 48 4.25 16.52 5.75
C ILE A 48 4.67 16.49 7.21
N THR A 49 4.87 15.29 7.78
CA THR A 49 5.31 15.13 9.17
C THR A 49 6.68 15.74 9.38
N TRP A 50 7.62 15.47 8.48
CA TRP A 50 8.97 16.01 8.55
C TRP A 50 8.97 17.55 8.46
N LEU A 51 8.29 18.13 7.46
CA LEU A 51 8.17 19.58 7.30
C LEU A 51 7.47 20.22 8.50
N GLY A 52 6.34 19.66 8.92
CA GLY A 52 5.58 20.20 10.05
C GLY A 52 6.35 20.15 11.37
N ASN A 53 7.16 19.12 11.61
CA ASN A 53 8.05 19.08 12.77
C ASN A 53 9.18 20.12 12.67
N THR A 54 9.78 20.31 11.49
CA THR A 54 10.82 21.34 11.30
C THR A 54 10.30 22.77 11.47
N LEU A 55 9.02 23.01 11.16
CA LEU A 55 8.35 24.29 11.31
C LEU A 55 7.71 24.48 12.70
N GLY A 56 7.77 23.46 13.57
CA GLY A 56 7.13 23.48 14.89
C GLY A 56 5.59 23.50 14.85
N TRP A 57 4.99 23.07 13.74
CA TRP A 57 3.54 23.02 13.56
C TRP A 57 2.90 21.77 14.18
N PHE A 58 3.65 20.67 14.23
CA PHE A 58 3.20 19.40 14.80
C PHE A 58 4.23 18.88 15.81
N ASP A 59 3.73 18.18 16.83
CA ASP A 59 4.54 17.39 17.77
C ASP A 59 4.22 15.90 17.54
N VAL A 60 4.41 15.45 16.29
CA VAL A 60 4.14 14.07 15.89
C VAL A 60 5.42 13.48 15.31
N TYR A 61 5.99 12.50 16.00
CA TYR A 61 7.21 11.86 15.51
C TYR A 61 6.91 11.04 14.24
N THR A 62 7.80 11.11 13.25
CA THR A 62 7.70 10.32 12.02
C THR A 62 7.52 8.83 12.30
N ILE A 63 8.15 8.32 13.36
CA ILE A 63 8.01 6.93 13.79
C ILE A 63 6.58 6.56 14.17
N GLU A 64 5.81 7.47 14.77
CA GLU A 64 4.42 7.21 15.15
C GLU A 64 3.51 7.12 13.93
N VAL A 65 3.82 7.88 12.87
CA VAL A 65 3.08 7.83 11.60
C VAL A 65 3.39 6.53 10.85
N VAL A 66 4.66 6.13 10.81
CA VAL A 66 5.11 4.87 10.19
C VAL A 66 4.55 3.65 10.94
N THR A 67 4.53 3.70 12.27
CA THR A 67 3.97 2.63 13.12
C THR A 67 2.45 2.66 13.22
N LEU A 68 1.79 3.56 12.47
CA LEU A 68 0.35 3.68 12.37
C LEU A 68 -0.35 4.07 13.69
N ARG A 69 0.38 4.72 14.59
CA ARG A 69 -0.05 5.05 15.96
C ARG A 69 -0.64 6.45 16.12
N SER A 70 -0.47 7.33 15.12
CA SER A 70 -0.83 8.76 15.27
C SER A 70 -1.70 9.31 14.13
N GLY A 71 -2.97 9.56 14.46
CA GLY A 71 -3.87 10.46 13.75
C GLY A 71 -4.15 10.17 12.27
N ALA A 72 -4.59 11.20 11.55
CA ALA A 72 -4.99 11.12 10.14
C ALA A 72 -3.83 10.73 9.20
N LEU A 73 -2.60 11.12 9.51
CA LEU A 73 -1.42 10.80 8.70
C LEU A 73 -1.13 9.29 8.69
N SER A 74 -1.34 8.61 9.82
CA SER A 74 -1.23 7.15 9.92
C SER A 74 -2.26 6.43 9.05
N VAL A 75 -3.49 6.95 8.96
CA VAL A 75 -4.54 6.38 8.09
C VAL A 75 -4.14 6.47 6.62
N VAL A 76 -3.57 7.60 6.22
CA VAL A 76 -3.10 7.79 4.83
C VAL A 76 -1.92 6.86 4.51
N ILE A 77 -0.95 6.73 5.42
CA ILE A 77 0.14 5.75 5.26
C ILE A 77 -0.40 4.32 5.20
N ALA A 78 -1.37 3.95 6.05
CA ALA A 78 -1.98 2.63 6.04
C ALA A 78 -2.64 2.32 4.69
N ALA A 79 -3.35 3.30 4.10
CA ALA A 79 -3.89 3.15 2.75
C ALA A 79 -2.79 2.92 1.72
N GLY A 80 -1.67 3.66 1.83
CA GLY A 80 -0.49 3.45 1.00
C GLY A 80 0.13 2.05 1.15
N TYR A 81 0.27 1.53 2.38
CA TYR A 81 0.71 0.15 2.62
C TYR A 81 -0.24 -0.88 2.03
N GLY A 82 -1.55 -0.68 2.17
CA GLY A 82 -2.56 -1.53 1.55
C GLY A 82 -2.46 -1.53 0.03
N MET A 83 -2.24 -0.36 -0.57
CA MET A 83 -2.02 -0.24 -2.02
C MET A 83 -0.75 -0.97 -2.48
N LEU A 84 0.39 -0.72 -1.83
CA LEU A 84 1.65 -1.38 -2.17
C LEU A 84 1.54 -2.91 -2.05
N GLY A 85 0.96 -3.39 -0.95
CA GLY A 85 0.72 -4.81 -0.72
C GLY A 85 -0.20 -5.41 -1.78
N GLY A 86 -1.32 -4.73 -2.08
CA GLY A 86 -2.28 -5.18 -3.10
C GLY A 86 -1.69 -5.23 -4.51
N ILE A 87 -0.89 -4.23 -4.89
CA ILE A 87 -0.21 -4.18 -6.20
C ILE A 87 0.83 -5.30 -6.31
N ALA A 88 1.64 -5.51 -5.26
CA ALA A 88 2.62 -6.59 -5.23
C ALA A 88 1.94 -7.97 -5.36
N LEU A 89 0.87 -8.19 -4.59
CA LEU A 89 0.07 -9.43 -4.66
C LEU A 89 -0.57 -9.61 -6.04
N ASN A 90 -1.09 -8.55 -6.66
CA ASN A 90 -1.68 -8.61 -8.00
C ASN A 90 -0.61 -8.91 -9.07
N ALA A 91 0.58 -8.32 -8.97
CA ALA A 91 1.70 -8.63 -9.85
C ALA A 91 2.12 -10.11 -9.74
N ILE A 92 2.16 -10.66 -8.52
CA ILE A 92 2.42 -12.10 -8.30
C ILE A 92 1.30 -12.94 -8.93
N LYS A 93 0.03 -12.59 -8.70
CA LYS A 93 -1.13 -13.28 -9.31
C LYS A 93 -1.02 -13.31 -10.83
N LEU A 94 -0.68 -12.19 -11.47
CA LEU A 94 -0.48 -12.14 -12.92
C LEU A 94 0.69 -13.03 -13.36
N GLY A 95 1.82 -13.02 -12.64
CA GLY A 95 2.96 -13.89 -12.93
C GLY A 95 2.58 -15.38 -12.86
N VAL A 96 1.84 -15.77 -11.82
CA VAL A 96 1.32 -17.14 -11.66
C VAL A 96 0.39 -17.52 -12.82
N ILE A 97 -0.54 -16.64 -13.20
CA ILE A 97 -1.43 -16.89 -14.34
C ILE A 97 -0.65 -17.09 -15.64
N HIS A 98 0.35 -16.24 -15.91
CA HIS A 98 1.19 -16.39 -17.11
C HIS A 98 1.97 -17.70 -17.10
N LEU A 99 2.52 -18.13 -15.96
CA LEU A 99 3.20 -19.41 -15.84
C LEU A 99 2.28 -20.59 -16.16
N PHE A 100 1.05 -20.58 -15.64
CA PHE A 100 0.08 -21.65 -15.88
C PHE A 100 -0.54 -21.62 -17.28
N ARG A 101 -0.64 -20.44 -17.92
CA ARG A 101 -1.11 -20.30 -19.31
C ARG A 101 -0.02 -20.60 -20.33
N GLY A 102 1.24 -20.21 -20.06
CA GLY A 102 2.39 -20.57 -20.87
C GLY A 102 2.67 -22.08 -20.89
N ASN A 103 2.26 -22.81 -19.85
CA ASN A 103 2.26 -24.28 -19.85
C ASN A 103 1.08 -24.92 -20.62
N LYS A 104 0.11 -24.12 -21.11
CA LYS A 104 -1.01 -24.59 -21.94
C LYS A 104 -0.84 -24.26 -23.42
N GLU A 105 0.11 -23.41 -23.79
CA GLU A 105 0.39 -23.06 -25.19
C GLU A 105 1.82 -23.45 -25.57
N THR A 106 1.97 -24.72 -25.96
CA THR A 106 2.67 -25.26 -27.17
C THR A 106 3.23 -26.66 -26.87
N PRO A 107 3.18 -27.65 -27.81
CA PRO A 107 3.10 -27.47 -29.27
C PRO A 107 2.08 -28.38 -29.97
N GLU A 108 1.13 -27.80 -30.71
CA GLU A 108 0.57 -28.44 -31.91
C GLU A 108 1.07 -27.56 -33.07
N ALA A 109 2.15 -27.96 -33.73
CA ALA A 109 2.22 -28.81 -34.92
C ALA A 109 2.36 -27.95 -36.19
#